data_AF-A0A6B3HS99-F1
#
_entry.id   AF-A0A6B3HS99-F1
#
_cell.length_a   1.000
_cell.length_b   1.000
_cell.length_c   1.000
_cell.angle_alpha   90.00
_cell.angle_beta   90.00
_cell.angle_gamma   90.00
#
_symmetry.space_group_name_H-M   'P 1'
#
loop_
_entity.id
_entity.type
_entity.pdbx_description
1 polymer ?
#
loop_
_entity_poly.entity_id
_entity_poly.type
_entity_poly.pdbx_seq_one_letter_code
_entity_poly.pdbx_strand_id
1 'polypeptide(L)' 'MSRSRQAALLARHLAEVTDVEVGLYYDTGARWIAMWADGPLQEEMRAHLGAALAGHHYVDMRDREIDCHRSTSQR' A
#
# COMPACT_ATOMS: atom_id res chain seq x y z
N MET A 1 2.84 2.03 18.13
CA MET A 1 2.01 1.19 17.23
C MET A 1 2.96 0.27 16.49
N SER A 2 2.67 -1.02 16.27
CA SER A 2 3.62 -1.90 15.56
C SER A 2 3.59 -1.67 14.05
N ARG A 3 4.71 -1.90 13.36
CA ARG A 3 4.84 -1.73 11.90
C ARG A 3 3.77 -2.49 11.12
N SER A 4 3.55 -3.78 11.45
CA SER A 4 2.53 -4.60 10.80
C SER A 4 1.11 -4.03 10.99
N ARG A 5 0.85 -3.36 12.12
CA ARG A 5 -0.44 -2.68 12.35
C ARG A 5 -0.55 -1.42 11.49
N GLN A 6 0.50 -0.60 11.37
CA GLN A 6 0.48 0.54 10.45
C GLN A 6 0.35 0.09 8.99
N ALA A 7 1.02 -1.00 8.59
CA ALA A 7 0.87 -1.58 7.26
C ALA A 7 -0.57 -2.01 6.98
N ALA A 8 -1.24 -2.67 7.94
CA ALA A 8 -2.65 -3.05 7.81
C ALA A 8 -3.58 -1.82 7.73
N LEU A 9 -3.31 -0.77 8.51
CA LEU A 9 -4.08 0.48 8.46
C LEU A 9 -3.85 1.25 7.15
N LEU A 10 -2.62 1.23 6.62
CA LEU A 10 -2.28 1.83 5.35
C LEU A 10 -2.96 1.08 4.19
N ALA A 11 -2.90 -0.24 4.19
CA ALA A 11 -3.59 -1.08 3.21
C ALA A 11 -5.10 -0.82 3.20
N ARG A 12 -5.72 -0.76 4.40
CA ARG A 12 -7.13 -0.41 4.54
C ARG A 12 -7.44 0.99 3.99
N HIS A 13 -6.60 1.98 4.30
CA HIS A 13 -6.80 3.33 3.79
C HIS A 13 -6.70 3.38 2.26
N LEU A 14 -5.73 2.69 1.67
CA LEU A 14 -5.62 2.57 0.22
C LEU A 14 -6.87 1.93 -0.37
N ALA A 15 -7.35 0.84 0.23
CA ALA A 15 -8.57 0.18 -0.19
C ALA A 15 -9.79 1.11 -0.16
N GLU A 16 -9.93 1.92 0.90
CA GLU A 16 -11.02 2.90 1.03
C GLU A 16 -10.97 4.01 -0.03
N VAL A 17 -9.78 4.48 -0.43
CA VAL A 17 -9.66 5.58 -1.42
C VAL A 17 -9.70 5.10 -2.87
N THR A 18 -9.35 3.84 -3.13
CA THR A 18 -9.33 3.26 -4.49
C THR A 18 -10.49 2.31 -4.79
N ASP A 19 -11.34 2.01 -3.80
CA ASP A 19 -12.45 1.05 -3.90
C ASP A 19 -12.02 -0.34 -4.42
N VAL A 20 -10.80 -0.77 -4.04
CA VAL A 20 -10.27 -2.11 -4.35
C VAL A 20 -9.64 -2.72 -3.11
N GLU A 21 -9.61 -4.05 -3.04
CA GLU A 21 -8.89 -4.72 -1.97
C GLU A 21 -7.37 -4.56 -2.16
N VAL A 22 -6.71 -4.01 -1.13
CA VAL A 22 -5.25 -3.82 -1.11
C VAL A 22 -4.66 -4.59 0.06
N GLY A 23 -3.62 -5.38 -0.22
CA GLY A 23 -2.78 -6.03 0.78
C GLY A 23 -1.40 -5.37 0.86
N LEU A 24 -0.84 -5.26 2.08
CA LEU A 24 0.57 -4.93 2.27
C LEU A 24 1.31 -6.11 2.89
N TYR A 25 2.37 -6.54 2.23
CA TYR A 25 3.17 -7.70 2.62
C TYR A 25 4.59 -7.27 2.92
N TYR A 26 5.16 -7.79 4.01
CA TYR A 26 6.58 -7.64 4.28
C TYR A 26 7.35 -8.59 3.37
N ASP A 27 8.36 -8.06 2.67
CA ASP A 27 9.27 -8.85 1.84
C ASP A 27 10.58 -9.11 2.60
N THR A 28 11.44 -8.10 2.69
CA THR A 28 12.70 -8.18 3.44
C THR A 28 13.23 -6.82 3.87
N GLY A 29 13.85 -6.72 5.05
CA GLY A 29 14.49 -5.50 5.53
C GLY A 29 13.52 -4.32 5.63
N ALA A 30 13.73 -3.31 4.78
CA ALA A 30 12.85 -2.14 4.67
C ALA A 30 11.79 -2.26 3.55
N ARG A 31 11.80 -3.35 2.77
CA ARG A 31 10.96 -3.56 1.60
C ARG A 31 9.62 -4.18 1.97
N TRP A 32 8.58 -3.65 1.34
CA TRP A 32 7.20 -4.07 1.44
C TRP A 32 6.59 -4.07 0.04
N ILE A 33 5.56 -4.88 -0.15
CA ILE A 33 4.84 -4.98 -1.42
C ILE A 33 3.39 -4.64 -1.15
N ALA A 34 2.89 -3.59 -1.81
CA ALA A 34 1.47 -3.29 -1.91
C ALA A 34 0.90 -4.05 -3.12
N MET A 35 -0.03 -4.97 -2.89
CA MET A 35 -0.66 -5.76 -3.94
C MET A 35 -2.17 -5.53 -3.99
N TRP A 36 -2.72 -5.46 -5.19
CA TRP A 36 -4.15 -5.38 -5.43
C TRP A 36 -4.51 -6.01 -6.77
N ALA A 37 -5.77 -6.39 -6.92
CA ALA A 37 -6.33 -6.93 -8.15
C ALA A 37 -7.26 -5.91 -8.81
N ASP A 38 -7.10 -5.77 -10.13
CA ASP A 38 -7.93 -4.87 -10.95
C ASP A 38 -7.96 -3.41 -10.41
N GLY A 39 -8.78 -2.51 -10.95
CA GLY A 39 -8.78 -1.09 -10.50
C GLY A 39 -7.55 -0.28 -10.92
N PRO A 40 -7.02 0.64 -10.07
CA PRO A 40 -6.09 1.70 -10.49
C PRO A 40 -4.81 1.13 -11.08
N LEU A 41 -4.22 1.88 -12.00
CA LEU A 41 -2.89 1.62 -12.54
C LEU A 41 -1.84 1.78 -11.44
N GLN A 42 -0.66 1.20 -11.65
CA GLN A 42 0.42 1.26 -10.67
C GLN A 42 0.84 2.70 -10.32
N GLU A 43 0.83 3.61 -11.29
CA GLU A 43 1.17 5.02 -11.09
C GLU A 43 0.11 5.74 -10.24
N GLU A 44 -1.17 5.45 -10.45
CA GLU A 44 -2.27 5.99 -9.67
C GLU A 44 -2.21 5.50 -8.22
N MET A 45 -1.98 4.19 -8.03
CA MET A 45 -1.80 3.62 -6.69
C MET A 45 -0.57 4.22 -5.99
N ARG A 46 0.52 4.45 -6.72
CA ARG A 46 1.71 5.11 -6.18
C ARG A 46 1.42 6.55 -5.73
N ALA A 47 0.57 7.27 -6.46
CA ALA A 47 0.14 8.61 -6.06
C ALA A 47 -0.70 8.58 -4.77
N HIS A 48 -1.66 7.66 -4.65
CA HIS A 48 -2.45 7.46 -3.43
C HIS A 48 -1.57 7.09 -2.23
N LEU A 49 -0.61 6.18 -2.43
CA LEU A 49 0.39 5.81 -1.44
C LEU A 49 1.23 7.01 -1.00
N GLY A 50 1.74 7.80 -1.95
CA GLY A 50 2.52 9.00 -1.66
C GLY A 50 1.74 10.02 -0.82
N ALA A 51 0.47 10.26 -1.18
CA ALA A 51 -0.42 11.15 -0.42
C ALA A 51 -0.65 10.63 1.01
N ALA A 52 -0.90 9.33 1.19
CA ALA A 52 -1.09 8.73 2.50
C ALA A 52 0.16 8.84 3.39
N LEU A 53 1.35 8.57 2.83
CA LEU A 53 2.62 8.62 3.54
C LEU A 53 3.09 10.06 3.85
N ALA A 54 2.64 11.05 3.09
CA ALA A 54 2.87 12.46 3.39
C ALA A 54 2.16 12.92 4.69
N GLY A 55 1.13 12.19 5.13
CA GLY A 55 0.49 12.40 6.43
C GLY A 55 1.28 11.84 7.63
N HIS A 56 0.86 12.18 8.85
CA HIS A 56 1.56 11.78 10.09
C HIS A 56 1.13 10.40 10.66
N HIS A 57 0.22 9.69 10.00
CA HIS A 57 -0.40 8.47 10.57
C HIS A 57 0.44 7.20 10.39
N TYR A 58 1.34 7.18 9.41
CA TYR A 58 2.08 5.98 8.99
C TYR A 58 3.60 6.15 9.07
N VAL A 59 4.09 6.77 10.17
CA VAL A 59 5.50 7.12 10.34
C VAL A 59 6.44 5.92 10.17
N ASP A 60 6.07 4.74 10.67
CA ASP A 60 6.91 3.54 10.56
C ASP A 60 6.97 2.95 9.12
N MET A 61 6.02 3.35 8.27
CA MET A 61 5.92 2.98 6.86
C MET A 61 6.51 4.05 5.93
N ARG A 62 6.61 5.31 6.37
CA ARG A 62 7.16 6.42 5.58
C ARG A 62 8.60 6.17 5.13
N ASP A 63 9.42 5.59 5.99
CA ASP A 63 10.83 5.30 5.70
C ASP A 63 11.04 3.94 5.01
N ARG A 64 9.99 3.37 4.42
CA ARG A 64 10.01 2.03 3.81
C ARG A 64 9.92 2.13 2.30
N GLU A 65 10.58 1.18 1.64
CA GLU A 65 10.44 0.96 0.21
C GLU A 65 9.19 0.11 0.00
N ILE A 66 8.15 0.69 -0.59
CA ILE A 66 6.90 0.00 -0.87
C ILE A 66 6.75 -0.13 -2.38
N ASP A 67 6.95 -1.35 -2.87
CA ASP A 67 6.77 -1.70 -4.27
C ASP A 67 5.28 -1.92 -4.56
N CYS A 68 4.75 -1.27 -5.60
CA CYS A 68 3.36 -1.38 -5.99
C CYS A 68 3.20 -2.45 -7.09
N HIS A 69 2.45 -3.51 -6.81
CA HIS A 69 2.21 -4.60 -7.75
C HIS A 69 0.72 -4.80 -8.03
N ARG A 70 0.32 -4.50 -9.28
CA ARG A 70 -1.04 -4.74 -9.77
C ARG A 70 -1.11 -6.11 -10.42
N SER A 71 -1.88 -7.03 -9.85
CA SER A 71 -2.24 -8.27 -10.54
C SER A 71 -3.47 -8.03 -11.42
N THR A 72 -3.47 -8.58 -12.64
CA THR A 72 -4.68 -8.67 -13.46
C THR A 72 -5.36 -9.99 -13.16
N SER A 73 -6.61 -9.97 -12.68
CA SER A 73 -7.41 -11.19 -12.64
C SER A 73 -7.70 -11.59 -14.09
N GLN A 74 -7.11 -12.67 -14.58
CA GLN A 74 -7.60 -13.28 -15.81
C GLN A 74 -8.97 -13.87 -15.49
N ARG A 75 -10.02 -13.19 -15.95
CA ARG A 75 -11.40 -13.68 -15.86
C ARG A 75 -11.72 -14.56 -17.05
#